data_AF-A0A6A6MZR0-F1
#
_entry.id   AF-A0A6A6MZR0-F1
#
_cell.length_a   1.000
_cell.length_b   1.000
_cell.length_c   1.000
_cell.angle_alpha   90.00
_cell.angle_beta   90.00
_cell.angle_gamma   90.00
#
_symmetry.space_group_name_H-M   'P 1'
#
loop_
_entity.id
_entity.type
_entity.pdbx_description
1 polymer ?
#
loop_
_entity_poly.entity_id
_entity_poly.type
_entity_poly.pdbx_seq_one_letter_code
_entity_poly.pdbx_strand_id
1 'polypeptide(L)'
;MSIARVVVAAIRKRKMLSGNCQGLDYYHGDTSNKFQVRTPTENFRFLNFAAIRTEDENQPSWKLCTLEELEDLKTLIKIMPLWSTSIFLSTTIAIFNSLTILQALTMDRHLGPHFKVPPGSFLVFNLVATALSIFMIDRFLLPAWQNLICQTLTPLQRIGIGHVINILAMVVSALIESRRLHVVQTHNTNGTPGSSIVPMSGLWLVLPLAIVGVGEGFHFPGQVALYYQEFPSSLRSTSTAMISLLIGIGFYLGTAITNLVRRSTGWLPNNNINDGRLDNVFWLSAVIGVVNFGYYLVCAKLFKYQNVEKHDDHDHGEVSSIAH
;
A
#
# COMPACT_ATOMS: atom_id res chain seq x y z
N MET A 1 9.06 -16.57 -13.92
CA MET A 1 8.71 -16.85 -15.33
C MET A 1 7.46 -17.72 -15.51
N SER A 2 6.92 -18.32 -14.44
CA SER A 2 5.75 -19.21 -14.48
C SER A 2 4.41 -18.48 -14.70
N ILE A 3 4.14 -17.41 -13.95
CA ILE A 3 2.84 -16.68 -13.96
C ILE A 3 2.49 -16.08 -15.33
N ALA A 4 3.47 -15.55 -16.07
CA ALA A 4 3.25 -15.01 -17.41
C ALA A 4 2.78 -16.09 -18.40
N ARG A 5 3.23 -17.34 -18.22
CA ARG A 5 2.75 -18.50 -18.99
C ARG A 5 1.30 -18.80 -18.65
N VAL A 6 0.92 -18.74 -17.37
CA VAL A 6 -0.47 -18.95 -16.92
C VAL A 6 -1.41 -17.95 -17.58
N VAL A 7 -1.05 -16.67 -17.60
CA VAL A 7 -1.86 -15.61 -18.21
C VAL A 7 -2.00 -15.83 -19.73
N VAL A 8 -0.92 -16.15 -20.43
CA VAL A 8 -0.94 -16.42 -21.87
C VAL A 8 -1.74 -17.68 -22.20
N ALA A 9 -1.60 -18.74 -21.42
CA ALA A 9 -2.34 -20.00 -21.57
C ALA A 9 -3.84 -19.79 -21.31
N ALA A 10 -4.21 -19.05 -20.27
CA ALA A 10 -5.59 -18.70 -19.96
C ALA A 10 -6.26 -17.89 -21.09
N ILE A 11 -5.56 -16.88 -21.64
CA ILE A 11 -6.08 -16.05 -22.74
C ILE A 11 -6.26 -16.89 -24.01
N ARG A 12 -5.35 -17.81 -24.31
CA ARG A 12 -5.42 -18.67 -25.50
C ARG A 12 -6.52 -19.74 -25.38
N LYS A 13 -6.67 -20.38 -24.22
CA LYS A 13 -7.69 -21.40 -23.97
C LYS A 13 -9.08 -20.80 -23.66
N ARG A 14 -9.20 -19.47 -23.64
CA ARG A 14 -10.48 -18.75 -23.44
C ARG A 14 -11.56 -19.12 -24.47
N LYS A 15 -11.22 -19.61 -25.65
CA LYS A 15 -12.22 -20.04 -26.66
C LYS A 15 -12.91 -21.39 -26.34
N MET A 16 -12.38 -22.17 -25.40
CA MET A 16 -13.01 -23.42 -24.94
C MET A 16 -14.13 -23.20 -23.90
N LEU A 17 -14.41 -21.93 -23.54
CA LEU A 17 -15.45 -21.50 -22.59
C LEU A 17 -16.89 -21.90 -22.94
N SER A 18 -17.16 -22.42 -24.14
CA SER A 18 -18.51 -22.79 -24.60
C SER A 18 -18.85 -24.28 -24.47
N GLY A 19 -17.93 -25.14 -24.06
CA GLY A 19 -18.17 -26.59 -23.95
C GLY A 19 -18.48 -27.03 -22.52
N ASN A 20 -19.55 -27.81 -22.32
CA ASN A 20 -19.92 -28.42 -21.05
C ASN A 20 -18.77 -29.29 -20.51
N CYS A 21 -18.32 -29.03 -19.28
CA CYS A 21 -17.10 -29.61 -18.71
C CYS A 21 -17.41 -30.59 -17.57
N GLN A 22 -17.76 -31.84 -17.92
CA GLN A 22 -17.75 -32.97 -16.99
C GLN A 22 -16.59 -33.90 -17.38
N GLY A 23 -15.64 -34.11 -16.46
CA GLY A 23 -14.54 -35.08 -16.61
C GLY A 23 -13.23 -34.55 -17.20
N LEU A 24 -12.63 -33.52 -16.61
CA LEU A 24 -11.37 -32.94 -17.08
C LEU A 24 -10.17 -33.26 -16.18
N ASP A 25 -9.09 -33.73 -16.80
CA ASP A 25 -7.84 -34.13 -16.16
C ASP A 25 -6.88 -32.91 -16.10
N TYR A 26 -6.51 -32.50 -14.89
CA TYR A 26 -5.68 -31.31 -14.66
C TYR A 26 -4.19 -31.67 -14.61
N TYR A 27 -3.33 -30.85 -15.22
CA TYR A 27 -1.89 -31.10 -15.23
C TYR A 27 -1.25 -30.74 -13.88
N HIS A 28 -0.71 -31.73 -13.18
CA HIS A 28 -0.09 -31.59 -11.86
C HIS A 28 1.45 -31.48 -11.89
N GLY A 29 2.07 -31.38 -13.08
CA GLY A 29 3.53 -31.43 -13.20
C GLY A 29 4.11 -32.82 -12.89
N ASP A 30 5.42 -32.96 -13.05
CA ASP A 30 6.14 -34.25 -12.96
C ASP A 30 6.45 -34.69 -11.51
N THR A 31 5.71 -34.17 -10.53
CA THR A 31 5.93 -34.49 -9.11
C THR A 31 5.09 -35.71 -8.75
N SER A 32 5.77 -36.82 -8.52
CA SER A 32 5.23 -38.13 -8.16
C SER A 32 4.58 -38.16 -6.78
N ASN A 33 3.46 -37.45 -6.59
CA ASN A 33 2.56 -37.62 -5.45
C ASN A 33 1.10 -37.65 -5.92
N LYS A 34 0.67 -38.83 -6.36
CA LYS A 34 -0.69 -39.16 -6.83
C LYS A 34 -1.80 -39.10 -5.75
N PHE A 35 -1.61 -38.40 -4.62
CA PHE A 35 -2.49 -38.56 -3.44
C PHE A 35 -3.25 -37.32 -2.93
N GLN A 36 -3.30 -36.22 -3.68
CA GLN A 36 -4.34 -35.22 -3.45
C GLN A 36 -4.91 -34.74 -4.78
N VAL A 37 -6.07 -35.27 -5.14
CA VAL A 37 -6.96 -34.63 -6.12
C VAL A 37 -7.42 -33.32 -5.48
N ARG A 38 -6.61 -32.26 -5.59
CA ARG A 38 -7.04 -30.92 -5.19
C ARG A 38 -8.02 -30.44 -6.25
N THR A 39 -9.30 -30.44 -5.89
CA THR A 39 -10.33 -29.77 -6.68
C THR A 39 -9.95 -28.30 -6.84
N PRO A 40 -9.88 -27.75 -8.08
CA PRO A 40 -9.54 -26.35 -8.30
C PRO A 40 -10.50 -25.43 -7.57
N THR A 41 -9.99 -24.31 -7.03
CA THR A 41 -10.84 -23.35 -6.33
C THR A 41 -11.87 -22.77 -7.30
N GLU A 42 -13.14 -22.70 -6.86
CA GLU A 42 -14.29 -22.16 -7.59
C GLU A 42 -14.16 -20.66 -7.93
N ASN A 43 -13.26 -19.95 -7.25
CA ASN A 43 -12.94 -18.55 -7.52
C ASN A 43 -12.19 -18.41 -8.86
N PHE A 44 -12.68 -17.51 -9.72
CA PHE A 44 -12.16 -17.26 -11.07
C PHE A 44 -12.16 -18.53 -11.96
N ARG A 45 -13.30 -19.22 -12.07
CA ARG A 45 -13.50 -20.43 -12.91
C ARG A 45 -12.88 -20.36 -14.31
N PHE A 46 -12.84 -19.19 -14.95
CA PHE A 46 -12.23 -19.03 -16.28
C PHE A 46 -10.73 -19.37 -16.31
N LEU A 47 -10.04 -19.25 -15.18
CA LEU A 47 -8.62 -19.57 -15.05
C LEU A 47 -8.40 -21.08 -14.96
N ASN A 48 -9.36 -21.87 -14.44
CA ASN A 48 -9.24 -23.34 -14.31
C ASN A 48 -8.89 -24.02 -15.63
N PHE A 49 -9.32 -23.43 -16.74
CA PHE A 49 -9.05 -23.92 -18.09
C PHE A 49 -7.59 -23.82 -18.54
N ALA A 50 -6.76 -23.01 -17.88
CA ALA A 50 -5.35 -22.91 -18.22
C ALA A 50 -4.54 -24.15 -17.77
N ALA A 51 -5.02 -24.88 -16.75
CA ALA A 51 -4.41 -26.10 -16.22
C ALA A 51 -4.99 -27.40 -16.83
N ILE A 52 -5.97 -27.28 -17.74
CA ILE A 52 -6.59 -28.42 -18.43
C ILE A 52 -5.62 -29.00 -19.47
N ARG A 53 -5.43 -30.32 -19.40
CA ARG A 53 -4.67 -31.09 -20.39
C ARG A 53 -5.53 -31.34 -21.63
N THR A 54 -4.98 -31.07 -22.82
CA THR A 54 -5.59 -31.43 -24.11
C THR A 54 -4.77 -32.56 -24.72
N GLU A 55 -5.43 -33.54 -25.35
CA GLU A 55 -4.84 -34.83 -25.75
C GLU A 55 -3.61 -34.73 -26.67
N ASP A 56 -3.40 -33.60 -27.36
CA ASP A 56 -2.28 -33.36 -28.28
C ASP A 56 -0.99 -32.80 -27.63
N GLU A 57 -0.95 -32.52 -26.33
CA GLU A 57 0.20 -31.84 -25.69
C GLU A 57 1.01 -32.77 -24.77
N ASN A 58 1.87 -33.59 -25.38
CA ASN A 58 2.77 -34.53 -24.68
C ASN A 58 4.11 -33.95 -24.22
N GLN A 59 4.40 -32.66 -24.47
CA GLN A 59 5.64 -32.00 -24.01
C GLN A 59 5.34 -30.75 -23.17
N PRO A 60 6.18 -30.43 -22.16
CA PRO A 60 6.07 -29.21 -21.37
C PRO A 60 6.39 -27.98 -22.24
N SER A 61 5.38 -27.50 -22.96
CA SER A 61 5.43 -26.27 -23.75
C SER A 61 4.94 -25.09 -22.91
N TRP A 62 5.15 -23.86 -23.39
CA TRP A 62 4.57 -22.62 -22.84
C TRP A 62 3.02 -22.59 -22.83
N LYS A 63 2.38 -23.72 -23.17
CA LYS A 63 0.94 -23.94 -23.27
C LYS A 63 0.34 -24.72 -22.09
N LEU A 64 1.17 -25.40 -21.28
CA LEU A 64 0.73 -26.07 -20.05
C LEU A 64 1.20 -25.28 -18.83
N CYS A 65 0.26 -25.05 -17.91
CA CYS A 65 0.55 -24.56 -16.56
C CYS A 65 0.10 -25.60 -15.55
N THR A 66 0.85 -25.73 -14.46
CA THR A 66 0.45 -26.63 -13.38
C THR A 66 -0.68 -26.02 -12.58
N LEU A 67 -1.49 -26.88 -11.94
CA LEU A 67 -2.57 -26.44 -11.05
C LEU A 67 -2.06 -25.51 -9.92
N GLU A 68 -0.83 -25.73 -9.44
CA GLU A 68 -0.19 -24.90 -8.41
C GLU A 68 0.07 -23.47 -8.89
N GLU A 69 0.63 -23.30 -10.10
CA GLU A 69 0.86 -21.98 -10.70
C GLU A 69 -0.44 -21.21 -10.95
N LEU A 70 -1.52 -21.94 -11.21
CA LEU A 70 -2.85 -21.38 -11.41
C LEU A 70 -3.43 -20.82 -10.11
N GLU A 71 -3.40 -21.62 -9.04
CA GLU A 71 -3.91 -21.21 -7.72
C GLU A 71 -3.07 -20.06 -7.14
N ASP A 72 -1.76 -20.04 -7.41
CA ASP A 72 -0.88 -18.91 -7.10
C ASP A 72 -1.35 -17.62 -7.81
N LEU A 73 -1.64 -17.68 -9.12
CA LEU A 73 -2.15 -16.52 -9.87
C LEU A 73 -3.52 -16.05 -9.34
N LYS A 74 -4.44 -16.97 -9.05
CA LYS A 74 -5.76 -16.62 -8.49
C LYS A 74 -5.62 -15.89 -7.15
N THR A 75 -4.69 -16.36 -6.32
CA THR A 75 -4.39 -15.73 -5.03
C THR A 75 -3.87 -14.31 -5.25
N LEU A 76 -2.94 -14.10 -6.19
CA LEU A 76 -2.48 -12.75 -6.53
C LEU A 76 -3.62 -11.85 -7.03
N ILE A 77 -4.48 -12.33 -7.92
CA ILE A 77 -5.64 -11.55 -8.43
C ILE A 77 -6.57 -11.14 -7.28
N LYS A 78 -6.74 -11.98 -6.27
CA LYS A 78 -7.54 -11.66 -5.08
C LYS A 78 -6.93 -10.54 -4.22
N ILE A 79 -5.61 -10.43 -4.18
CA ILE A 79 -4.88 -9.41 -3.39
C ILE A 79 -4.72 -8.09 -4.17
N MET A 80 -4.82 -8.11 -5.50
CA MET A 80 -4.70 -6.92 -6.36
C MET A 80 -5.53 -5.70 -5.91
N PRO A 81 -6.80 -5.82 -5.47
CA PRO A 81 -7.56 -4.68 -4.96
C PRO A 81 -6.97 -4.06 -3.68
N LEU A 82 -6.29 -4.85 -2.85
CA LEU A 82 -5.58 -4.31 -1.68
C LEU A 82 -4.27 -3.63 -2.12
N TRP A 83 -3.57 -4.17 -3.12
CA TRP A 83 -2.38 -3.52 -3.67
C TRP A 83 -2.68 -2.17 -4.30
N SER A 84 -3.80 -2.03 -5.01
CA SER A 84 -4.19 -0.74 -5.59
C SER A 84 -4.42 0.32 -4.50
N THR A 85 -5.03 -0.03 -3.37
CA THR A 85 -5.20 0.89 -2.23
C THR A 85 -3.86 1.37 -1.67
N SER A 86 -2.86 0.48 -1.61
CA SER A 86 -1.50 0.79 -1.16
C SER A 86 -0.75 1.70 -2.15
N ILE A 87 -0.98 1.54 -3.46
CA ILE A 87 -0.45 2.46 -4.48
C ILE A 87 -0.97 3.87 -4.22
N PHE A 88 -2.29 4.03 -4.06
CA PHE A 88 -2.88 5.35 -3.79
C PHE A 88 -2.43 5.96 -2.47
N LEU A 89 -2.25 5.14 -1.42
CA LEU A 89 -1.67 5.64 -0.17
C LEU A 89 -0.23 6.13 -0.40
N SER A 90 0.60 5.34 -1.07
CA SER A 90 1.99 5.72 -1.43
C SER A 90 2.03 6.99 -2.28
N THR A 91 1.06 7.18 -3.18
CA THR A 91 0.87 8.42 -3.94
C THR A 91 0.65 9.62 -3.04
N THR A 92 -0.24 9.53 -2.04
CA THR A 92 -0.46 10.65 -1.12
C THR A 92 0.76 10.95 -0.25
N ILE A 93 1.52 9.93 0.17
CA ILE A 93 2.78 10.10 0.91
C ILE A 93 3.83 10.80 0.04
N ALA A 94 3.96 10.41 -1.23
CA ALA A 94 4.89 11.03 -2.16
C ALA A 94 4.57 12.52 -2.40
N ILE A 95 3.28 12.85 -2.54
CA ILE A 95 2.82 14.24 -2.63
C ILE A 95 3.18 14.97 -1.34
N PHE A 96 2.81 14.43 -0.18
CA PHE A 96 3.11 15.03 1.12
C PHE A 96 4.60 15.35 1.32
N ASN A 97 5.49 14.41 1.03
CA ASN A 97 6.94 14.61 1.15
C ASN A 97 7.44 15.74 0.25
N SER A 98 6.97 15.75 -1.01
CA SER A 98 7.33 16.79 -1.99
C SER A 98 6.86 18.17 -1.56
N LEU A 99 5.60 18.30 -1.10
CA LEU A 99 5.04 19.58 -0.67
C LEU A 99 5.67 20.05 0.64
N THR A 100 6.03 19.16 1.55
CA THR A 100 6.69 19.52 2.81
C THR A 100 8.06 20.17 2.55
N ILE A 101 8.82 19.67 1.58
CA ILE A 101 10.08 20.31 1.15
C ILE A 101 9.79 21.71 0.59
N LEU A 102 8.72 21.86 -0.18
CA LEU A 102 8.30 23.14 -0.74
C LEU A 102 7.90 24.16 0.34
N GLN A 103 7.19 23.72 1.38
CA GLN A 103 6.89 24.55 2.56
C GLN A 103 8.18 24.97 3.27
N ALA A 104 9.07 24.01 3.56
CA ALA A 104 10.33 24.26 4.25
C ALA A 104 11.23 25.26 3.50
N LEU A 105 11.19 25.29 2.17
CA LEU A 105 11.93 26.27 1.37
C LEU A 105 11.50 27.72 1.65
N THR A 106 10.23 27.94 1.99
CA THR A 106 9.64 29.27 2.25
C THR A 106 9.58 29.64 3.74
N MET A 107 9.91 28.73 4.65
CA MET A 107 9.88 28.95 6.09
C MET A 107 11.26 29.30 6.65
N ASP A 108 11.29 29.91 7.82
CA ASP A 108 12.53 30.17 8.55
C ASP A 108 13.08 28.87 9.16
N ARG A 109 14.25 28.44 8.67
CA ARG A 109 14.90 27.17 9.03
C ARG A 109 16.10 27.34 9.96
N HIS A 110 16.26 28.51 10.58
CA HIS A 110 17.34 28.74 11.52
C HIS A 110 17.07 28.05 12.86
N LEU A 111 18.05 27.31 13.36
CA LEU A 111 18.10 26.81 14.74
C LEU A 111 19.18 27.62 15.47
N GLY A 112 18.75 28.70 16.11
CA GLY A 112 19.64 29.70 16.68
C GLY A 112 20.32 30.57 15.61
N PRO A 113 21.35 31.34 15.99
CA PRO A 113 21.91 32.40 15.15
C PRO A 113 22.81 31.94 14.00
N HIS A 114 23.35 30.71 14.04
CA HIS A 114 24.41 30.28 13.13
C HIS A 114 24.09 29.05 12.28
N PHE A 115 23.00 28.33 12.58
CA PHE A 115 22.70 27.08 11.89
C PHE A 115 21.39 27.17 11.13
N LYS A 116 21.42 26.87 9.83
CA LYS A 116 20.25 26.82 8.95
C LYS A 116 20.05 25.42 8.43
N VAL A 117 18.98 24.76 8.85
CA VAL A 117 18.65 23.37 8.48
C VAL A 117 18.32 23.31 6.98
N PRO A 118 18.91 22.42 6.17
CA PRO A 118 18.51 22.26 4.77
C PRO A 118 17.03 21.81 4.65
N PRO A 119 16.26 22.27 3.64
CA PRO A 119 14.84 21.97 3.53
C PRO A 119 14.57 20.47 3.38
N GLY A 120 15.38 19.76 2.58
CA GLY A 120 15.25 18.31 2.38
C GLY A 120 15.49 17.50 3.66
N SER A 121 16.28 18.02 4.61
CA SER A 121 16.58 17.34 5.87
C SER A 121 15.37 17.27 6.81
N PHE A 122 14.30 18.04 6.58
CA PHE A 122 13.09 17.94 7.39
C PHE A 122 12.45 16.54 7.33
N LEU A 123 12.59 15.80 6.22
CA LEU A 123 12.07 14.43 6.12
C LEU A 123 12.73 13.45 7.11
N VAL A 124 13.89 13.80 7.69
CA VAL A 124 14.51 13.01 8.77
C VAL A 124 13.61 12.94 10.00
N PHE A 125 12.82 13.98 10.30
CA PHE A 125 11.86 13.94 11.40
C PHE A 125 10.79 12.87 11.19
N ASN A 126 10.33 12.67 9.94
CA ASN A 126 9.43 11.56 9.61
C ASN A 126 10.11 10.21 9.88
N LEU A 127 11.31 9.99 9.36
CA LEU A 127 12.05 8.74 9.54
C LEU A 127 12.28 8.40 11.03
N VAL A 128 12.67 9.38 11.83
CA VAL A 128 12.86 9.21 13.28
C VAL A 128 11.52 8.91 13.96
N ALA A 129 10.46 9.63 13.62
CA ALA A 129 9.13 9.39 14.16
C ALA A 129 8.62 7.98 13.80
N THR A 130 8.84 7.52 12.56
CA THR A 130 8.50 6.15 12.13
C THR A 130 9.24 5.12 12.96
N ALA A 131 10.56 5.27 13.14
CA ALA A 131 11.37 4.34 13.93
C ALA A 131 10.91 4.29 15.41
N LEU A 132 10.69 5.45 16.03
CA LEU A 132 10.18 5.53 17.40
C LEU A 132 8.77 4.93 17.52
N SER A 133 7.92 5.15 16.52
CA SER A 133 6.56 4.62 16.49
C SER A 133 6.55 3.11 16.38
N ILE A 134 7.37 2.51 15.52
CA ILE A 134 7.51 1.05 15.42
C ILE A 134 7.92 0.47 16.78
N PHE A 135 8.96 1.04 17.40
CA PHE A 135 9.40 0.62 18.72
C PHE A 135 8.27 0.72 19.77
N MET A 136 7.54 1.84 19.79
CA MET A 136 6.44 2.06 20.71
C MET A 136 5.27 1.09 20.48
N ILE A 137 4.92 0.83 19.22
CA ILE A 137 3.85 -0.07 18.83
C ILE A 137 4.19 -1.50 19.24
N ASP A 138 5.37 -1.98 18.87
CA ASP A 138 5.75 -3.38 19.09
C ASP A 138 6.04 -3.68 20.57
N ARG A 139 6.62 -2.73 21.31
CA ARG A 139 6.99 -2.93 22.71
C ARG A 139 5.85 -2.68 23.69
N PHE A 140 5.00 -1.70 23.42
CA PHE A 140 3.99 -1.25 24.39
C PHE A 140 2.58 -1.44 23.88
N LEU A 141 2.27 -0.95 22.67
CA LEU A 141 0.89 -0.91 22.19
C LEU A 141 0.32 -2.31 21.91
N LEU A 142 1.06 -3.16 21.20
CA LEU A 142 0.60 -4.52 20.87
C LEU A 142 0.45 -5.40 22.12
N PRO A 143 1.42 -5.46 23.07
CA PRO A 143 1.22 -6.20 24.32
C PRO A 143 0.08 -5.63 25.18
N ALA A 144 -0.04 -4.31 25.29
CA ALA A 144 -1.14 -3.69 26.04
C ALA A 144 -2.50 -4.01 25.41
N TRP A 145 -2.61 -3.96 24.09
CA TRP A 145 -3.82 -4.31 23.35
C TRP A 145 -4.20 -5.78 23.56
N GLN A 146 -3.23 -6.68 23.50
CA GLN A 146 -3.43 -8.10 23.80
C GLN A 146 -3.91 -8.32 25.24
N ASN A 147 -3.34 -7.60 26.20
CA ASN A 147 -3.74 -7.73 27.61
C ASN A 147 -5.14 -7.16 27.90
N LEU A 148 -5.57 -6.13 27.15
CA LEU A 148 -6.86 -5.47 27.37
C LEU A 148 -8.01 -6.15 26.62
N ILE A 149 -7.78 -6.55 25.37
CA ILE A 149 -8.82 -7.00 24.44
C ILE A 149 -8.70 -8.50 24.15
N CYS A 150 -7.64 -9.16 24.64
CA CYS A 150 -7.35 -10.58 24.41
C CYS A 150 -7.30 -10.98 22.92
N GLN A 151 -7.07 -10.00 22.03
CA GLN A 151 -7.01 -10.21 20.59
C GLN A 151 -5.80 -9.49 20.00
N THR A 152 -5.19 -10.04 18.97
CA THR A 152 -4.10 -9.41 18.25
C THR A 152 -4.63 -8.45 17.18
N LEU A 153 -3.99 -7.30 17.03
CA LEU A 153 -4.35 -6.33 16.00
C LEU A 153 -4.07 -6.91 14.61
N THR A 154 -5.09 -7.03 13.77
CA THR A 154 -4.93 -7.68 12.46
C THR A 154 -4.09 -6.81 11.51
N PRO A 155 -3.37 -7.40 10.54
CA PRO A 155 -2.63 -6.64 9.54
C PRO A 155 -3.50 -5.62 8.79
N LEU A 156 -4.75 -5.98 8.47
CA LEU A 156 -5.72 -5.06 7.85
C LEU A 156 -6.04 -3.88 8.79
N GLN A 157 -6.31 -4.12 10.07
CA GLN A 157 -6.58 -3.03 11.01
C GLN A 157 -5.39 -2.06 11.13
N ARG A 158 -4.15 -2.58 11.17
CA ARG A 158 -2.93 -1.76 11.18
C ARG A 158 -2.82 -0.86 9.93
N ILE A 159 -3.07 -1.43 8.75
CA ILE A 159 -3.09 -0.68 7.48
C ILE A 159 -4.18 0.40 7.50
N GLY A 160 -5.37 0.07 8.00
CA GLY A 160 -6.49 1.02 8.13
C GLY A 160 -6.20 2.18 9.08
N ILE A 161 -5.60 1.91 10.24
CA ILE A 161 -5.17 2.96 11.21
C ILE A 161 -4.18 3.91 10.53
N GLY A 162 -3.20 3.36 9.80
CA GLY A 162 -2.22 4.16 9.08
C GLY A 162 -2.84 5.09 8.02
N HIS A 163 -3.88 4.64 7.30
CA HIS A 163 -4.62 5.50 6.37
C HIS A 163 -5.25 6.72 7.09
N VAL A 164 -5.93 6.47 8.21
CA VAL A 164 -6.58 7.53 8.99
C VAL A 164 -5.56 8.54 9.50
N ILE A 165 -4.44 8.07 10.05
CA ILE A 165 -3.37 8.93 10.56
C ILE A 165 -2.73 9.74 9.44
N ASN A 166 -2.51 9.14 8.26
CA ASN A 166 -1.96 9.86 7.11
C ASN A 166 -2.92 10.96 6.60
N ILE A 167 -4.23 10.69 6.54
CA ILE A 167 -5.24 11.71 6.22
C ILE A 167 -5.17 12.86 7.24
N LEU A 168 -5.11 12.55 8.53
CA LEU A 168 -4.99 13.55 9.58
C LEU A 168 -3.73 14.41 9.42
N ALA A 169 -2.60 13.81 9.07
CA ALA A 169 -1.37 14.55 8.82
C ALA A 169 -1.51 15.54 7.65
N MET A 170 -2.18 15.13 6.56
CA MET A 170 -2.44 16.03 5.42
C MET A 170 -3.36 17.20 5.80
N VAL A 171 -4.39 16.94 6.61
CA VAL A 171 -5.26 18.01 7.14
C VAL A 171 -4.44 18.98 8.01
N VAL A 172 -3.61 18.48 8.90
CA VAL A 172 -2.73 19.31 9.74
C VAL A 172 -1.78 20.14 8.88
N SER A 173 -1.16 19.56 7.86
CA SER A 173 -0.32 20.31 6.91
C SER A 173 -1.10 21.38 6.14
N ALA A 174 -2.33 21.09 5.70
CA ALA A 174 -3.18 22.06 5.03
C ALA A 174 -3.49 23.27 5.94
N LEU A 175 -3.75 23.01 7.23
CA LEU A 175 -4.00 24.07 8.23
C LEU A 175 -2.74 24.91 8.51
N ILE A 176 -1.58 24.26 8.65
CA ILE A 176 -0.29 24.94 8.83
C ILE A 176 0.00 25.82 7.60
N GLU A 177 -0.27 25.32 6.40
CA GLU A 177 -0.08 26.07 5.17
C GLU A 177 -1.03 27.24 5.06
N SER A 178 -2.31 27.04 5.41
CA SER A 178 -3.30 28.11 5.45
C SER A 178 -2.87 29.23 6.40
N ARG A 179 -2.33 28.87 7.58
CA ARG A 179 -1.72 29.83 8.51
C ARG A 179 -0.52 30.54 7.89
N ARG A 180 0.41 29.81 7.26
CA ARG A 180 1.61 30.38 6.63
C ARG A 180 1.24 31.41 5.56
N LEU A 181 0.29 31.08 4.68
CA LEU A 181 -0.23 31.97 3.64
C LEU A 181 -0.89 33.22 4.22
N HIS A 182 -1.60 33.10 5.35
CA HIS A 182 -2.15 34.26 6.05
C HIS A 182 -1.04 35.20 6.57
N VAL A 183 0.05 34.64 7.13
CA VAL A 183 1.22 35.44 7.56
C VAL A 183 1.85 36.17 6.37
N VAL A 184 2.00 35.49 5.22
CA VAL A 184 2.50 36.11 3.97
C VAL A 184 1.68 37.35 3.60
N GLN A 185 0.34 37.23 3.60
CA GLN A 185 -0.55 38.32 3.23
C GLN A 185 -0.36 39.52 4.17
N THR A 186 -0.39 39.30 5.49
CA THR A 186 -0.20 40.38 6.48
C THR A 186 1.17 41.05 6.38
N HIS A 187 2.24 40.27 6.13
CA HIS A 187 3.60 40.79 6.03
C HIS A 187 3.82 41.59 4.74
N ASN A 188 3.21 41.17 3.63
CA ASN A 188 3.24 41.91 2.36
C ASN A 188 2.48 43.23 2.47
N THR A 189 1.37 43.28 3.23
CA THR A 189 0.62 44.52 3.49
C THR A 189 1.42 45.52 4.33
N ASN A 190 2.32 45.06 5.20
CA ASN A 190 3.14 45.89 6.09
C ASN A 190 4.41 46.48 5.43
N GLY A 191 4.52 46.44 4.08
CA GLY A 191 5.46 47.29 3.34
C GLY A 191 6.87 46.75 3.12
N THR A 192 7.13 45.45 3.34
CA THR A 192 8.39 44.79 2.90
C THR A 192 8.11 43.78 1.77
N PRO A 193 7.86 44.26 0.53
CA PRO A 193 7.70 43.39 -0.63
C PRO A 193 9.04 42.76 -0.99
N GLY A 194 9.13 41.43 -1.02
CA GLY A 194 10.23 40.73 -1.71
C GLY A 194 11.03 39.69 -0.91
N SER A 195 10.73 39.42 0.37
CA SER A 195 11.35 38.26 1.05
C SER A 195 10.61 36.98 0.68
N SER A 196 11.28 36.06 -0.02
CA SER A 196 10.75 34.71 -0.28
C SER A 196 10.59 33.87 1.00
N ILE A 197 11.22 34.29 2.11
CA ILE A 197 11.17 33.59 3.41
C ILE A 197 10.14 34.28 4.30
N VAL A 198 9.15 33.50 4.72
CA VAL A 198 8.10 33.88 5.67
C VAL A 198 8.67 33.82 7.09
N PRO A 199 8.37 34.79 7.97
CA PRO A 199 8.79 34.78 9.38
C PRO A 199 7.96 33.76 10.20
N MET A 200 7.95 32.51 9.77
CA MET A 200 7.33 31.38 10.43
C MET A 200 8.37 30.26 10.53
N SER A 201 8.58 29.76 11.74
CA SER A 201 9.58 28.71 11.97
C SER A 201 9.22 27.42 11.20
N GLY A 202 10.19 26.84 10.53
CA GLY A 202 10.07 25.54 9.87
C GLY A 202 9.76 24.40 10.85
N LEU A 203 10.01 24.58 12.15
CA LEU A 203 9.69 23.58 13.17
C LEU A 203 8.20 23.23 13.26
N TRP A 204 7.31 24.10 12.76
CA TRP A 204 5.89 23.78 12.61
C TRP A 204 5.65 22.53 11.75
N LEU A 205 6.55 22.23 10.80
CA LEU A 205 6.47 21.05 9.94
C LEU A 205 6.80 19.74 10.68
N VAL A 206 7.46 19.81 11.84
CA VAL A 206 7.78 18.63 12.64
C VAL A 206 6.51 17.91 13.09
N LEU A 207 5.45 18.65 13.41
CA LEU A 207 4.18 18.07 13.84
C LEU A 207 3.53 17.17 12.76
N PRO A 208 3.21 17.65 11.54
CA PRO A 208 2.65 16.79 10.51
C PRO A 208 3.61 15.67 10.08
N LEU A 209 4.93 15.91 10.06
CA LEU A 209 5.93 14.87 9.78
C LEU A 209 5.92 13.76 10.84
N ALA A 210 5.77 14.12 12.11
CA ALA A 210 5.65 13.13 13.18
C ALA A 210 4.36 12.33 13.07
N ILE A 211 3.23 12.97 12.71
CA ILE A 211 1.95 12.28 12.50
C ILE A 211 2.07 11.29 11.33
N VAL A 212 2.63 11.69 10.18
CA VAL A 212 2.90 10.74 9.08
C VAL A 212 3.77 9.58 9.54
N GLY A 213 4.84 9.86 10.29
CA GLY A 213 5.75 8.80 10.76
C GLY A 213 5.07 7.80 11.69
N VAL A 214 4.18 8.27 12.58
CA VAL A 214 3.33 7.38 13.39
C VAL A 214 2.44 6.52 12.47
N GLY A 215 1.82 7.13 11.46
CA GLY A 215 1.01 6.42 10.47
C GLY A 215 1.78 5.33 9.72
N GLU A 216 3.01 5.62 9.28
CA GLU A 216 3.93 4.68 8.65
C GLU A 216 4.31 3.53 9.59
N GLY A 217 4.51 3.80 10.87
CA GLY A 217 4.82 2.79 11.89
C GLY A 217 3.69 1.76 12.08
N PHE A 218 2.43 2.15 11.88
CA PHE A 218 1.31 1.21 11.83
C PHE A 218 1.21 0.52 10.46
N HIS A 219 1.20 1.31 9.40
CA HIS A 219 0.90 0.87 8.05
C HIS A 219 1.96 -0.09 7.49
N PHE A 220 3.24 0.29 7.53
CA PHE A 220 4.29 -0.40 6.79
C PHE A 220 4.51 -1.83 7.29
N PRO A 221 4.65 -2.09 8.61
CA PRO A 221 4.73 -3.48 9.08
C PRO A 221 3.44 -4.27 8.84
N GLY A 222 2.27 -3.62 8.92
CA GLY A 222 0.98 -4.24 8.61
C GLY A 222 0.91 -4.70 7.15
N GLN A 223 1.38 -3.87 6.21
CA GLN A 223 1.43 -4.20 4.78
C GLN A 223 2.40 -5.36 4.50
N VAL A 224 3.60 -5.33 5.09
CA VAL A 224 4.59 -6.41 4.95
C VAL A 224 4.02 -7.72 5.50
N ALA A 225 3.40 -7.70 6.68
CA ALA A 225 2.81 -8.89 7.30
C ALA A 225 1.68 -9.47 6.44
N LEU A 226 0.77 -8.63 5.95
CA LEU A 226 -0.33 -9.06 5.08
C LEU A 226 0.20 -9.73 3.82
N TYR A 227 1.17 -9.10 3.15
CA TYR A 227 1.68 -9.64 1.90
C TYR A 227 2.47 -10.94 2.16
N TYR A 228 3.25 -11.02 3.23
CA TYR A 228 3.96 -12.25 3.56
C TYR A 228 3.01 -13.43 3.86
N GLN A 229 1.88 -13.16 4.51
CA GLN A 229 0.86 -14.17 4.87
C GLN A 229 0.01 -14.62 3.68
N GLU A 230 -0.32 -13.70 2.77
CA GLU A 230 -1.23 -13.97 1.64
C GLU A 230 -0.48 -14.33 0.34
N PHE A 231 0.82 -14.04 0.23
CA PHE A 231 1.58 -14.50 -0.93
C PHE A 231 1.74 -16.02 -0.92
N PRO A 232 1.64 -16.66 -2.10
CA PRO A 232 1.88 -18.09 -2.22
C PRO A 232 3.32 -18.42 -1.84
N SER A 233 3.53 -19.63 -1.30
CA SER A 233 4.82 -20.11 -0.80
C SER A 233 5.94 -19.99 -1.85
N SER A 234 5.61 -20.24 -3.12
CA SER A 234 6.51 -20.17 -4.27
C SER A 234 7.01 -18.74 -4.58
N LEU A 235 6.24 -17.70 -4.24
CA LEU A 235 6.54 -16.29 -4.56
C LEU A 235 6.86 -15.44 -3.34
N ARG A 236 6.88 -16.04 -2.14
CA ARG A 236 7.10 -15.34 -0.88
C ARG A 236 8.43 -14.58 -0.85
N SER A 237 9.49 -15.12 -1.48
CA SER A 237 10.79 -14.44 -1.62
C SER A 237 10.75 -13.18 -2.52
N THR A 238 9.76 -13.07 -3.42
CA THR A 238 9.57 -11.93 -4.33
C THR A 238 8.65 -10.86 -3.74
N SER A 239 8.00 -11.13 -2.60
CA SER A 239 7.03 -10.22 -1.97
C SER A 239 7.62 -8.84 -1.62
N THR A 240 8.85 -8.79 -1.10
CA THR A 240 9.53 -7.54 -0.75
C THR A 240 9.85 -6.69 -1.99
N ALA A 241 10.29 -7.31 -3.08
CA ALA A 241 10.51 -6.63 -4.36
C ALA A 241 9.20 -6.06 -4.92
N MET A 242 8.08 -6.78 -4.77
CA MET A 242 6.75 -6.30 -5.17
C MET A 242 6.30 -5.10 -4.34
N ILE A 243 6.52 -5.09 -3.02
CA ILE A 243 6.21 -3.94 -2.15
C ILE A 243 6.95 -2.71 -2.65
N SER A 244 8.26 -2.81 -2.89
CA SER A 244 9.07 -1.71 -3.41
C SER A 244 8.58 -1.21 -4.77
N LEU A 245 8.16 -2.13 -5.65
CA LEU A 245 7.58 -1.77 -6.95
C LEU A 245 6.27 -0.99 -6.79
N LEU A 246 5.37 -1.44 -5.92
CA LEU A 246 4.09 -0.76 -5.66
C LEU A 246 4.29 0.65 -5.09
N ILE A 247 5.23 0.80 -4.15
CA ILE A 247 5.63 2.11 -3.62
C ILE A 247 6.17 3.00 -4.75
N GLY A 248 7.07 2.47 -5.58
CA GLY A 248 7.62 3.18 -6.73
C GLY A 248 6.53 3.68 -7.69
N ILE A 249 5.58 2.82 -8.07
CA ILE A 249 4.42 3.19 -8.90
C ILE A 249 3.63 4.33 -8.23
N GLY A 250 3.38 4.22 -6.93
CA GLY A 250 2.70 5.26 -6.15
C GLY A 250 3.42 6.61 -6.22
N PHE A 251 4.75 6.63 -6.11
CA PHE A 251 5.57 7.84 -6.16
C PHE A 251 5.57 8.49 -7.56
N TYR A 252 5.64 7.69 -8.62
CA TYR A 252 5.48 8.19 -9.99
C TYR A 252 4.08 8.79 -10.21
N LEU A 253 3.04 8.13 -9.70
CA LEU A 253 1.68 8.65 -9.77
C LEU A 253 1.52 9.96 -8.98
N GLY A 254 2.16 10.07 -7.81
CA GLY A 254 2.18 11.31 -7.02
C GLY A 254 2.85 12.46 -7.76
N THR A 255 3.95 12.17 -8.46
CA THR A 255 4.61 13.14 -9.34
C THR A 255 3.70 13.54 -10.50
N ALA A 256 3.03 12.59 -11.15
CA ALA A 256 2.09 12.86 -12.23
C ALA A 256 0.92 13.74 -11.79
N ILE A 257 0.31 13.45 -10.63
CA ILE A 257 -0.77 14.27 -10.05
C ILE A 257 -0.25 15.67 -9.74
N THR A 258 0.92 15.80 -9.10
CA THR A 258 1.49 17.12 -8.77
C THR A 258 1.77 17.94 -10.03
N ASN A 259 2.28 17.32 -11.09
CA ASN A 259 2.50 17.96 -12.38
C ASN A 259 1.17 18.37 -13.05
N LEU A 260 0.14 17.54 -12.97
CA LEU A 260 -1.19 17.85 -13.47
C LEU A 260 -1.79 19.06 -12.74
N VAL A 261 -1.71 19.08 -11.41
CA VAL A 261 -2.19 20.20 -10.59
C VAL A 261 -1.43 21.48 -10.95
N ARG A 262 -0.10 21.41 -11.07
CA ARG A 262 0.75 22.53 -11.49
C ARG A 262 0.31 23.12 -12.83
N ARG A 263 -0.02 22.27 -13.81
CA ARG A 263 -0.43 22.70 -15.15
C ARG A 263 -1.86 23.25 -15.21
N SER A 264 -2.77 22.76 -14.37
CA SER A 264 -4.21 23.01 -14.50
C SER A 264 -4.77 24.07 -13.55
N THR A 265 -4.23 24.20 -12.33
CA THR A 265 -4.93 24.92 -11.25
C THR A 265 -4.28 26.25 -10.83
N GLY A 266 -3.07 26.55 -11.32
CA GLY A 266 -2.29 27.70 -10.86
C GLY A 266 -1.86 27.63 -9.38
N TRP A 267 -2.20 26.57 -8.65
CA TRP A 267 -1.91 26.43 -7.22
C TRP A 267 -0.41 26.26 -6.91
N LEU A 268 0.37 25.74 -7.87
CA LEU A 268 1.83 25.65 -7.78
C LEU A 268 2.50 26.52 -8.87
N PRO A 269 2.61 27.85 -8.67
CA PRO A 269 3.34 28.72 -9.58
C PRO A 269 4.84 28.37 -9.64
N ASN A 270 5.48 28.64 -10.79
CA ASN A 270 6.90 28.33 -11.01
C ASN A 270 7.85 29.35 -10.40
N ASN A 271 7.42 30.60 -10.24
CA ASN A 271 8.29 31.70 -9.85
C ASN A 271 8.39 31.84 -8.32
N ASN A 272 7.26 31.82 -7.62
CA ASN A 272 7.21 32.07 -6.19
C ASN A 272 6.11 31.26 -5.51
N ILE A 273 6.52 30.36 -4.62
CA ILE A 273 5.63 29.46 -3.87
C ILE A 273 4.65 30.24 -2.98
N ASN A 274 5.05 31.44 -2.51
CA ASN A 274 4.23 32.27 -1.64
C ASN A 274 2.98 32.82 -2.33
N ASP A 275 2.99 32.90 -3.66
CA ASP A 275 1.85 33.36 -4.45
C ASP A 275 0.89 32.21 -4.82
N GLY A 276 1.30 30.97 -4.50
CA GLY A 276 0.54 29.75 -4.76
C GLY A 276 -0.51 29.44 -3.68
N ARG A 277 -1.31 28.43 -3.97
CA ARG A 277 -2.31 27.85 -3.06
C ARG A 277 -1.92 26.43 -2.70
N LEU A 278 -0.79 26.30 -2.03
CA LEU A 278 -0.25 25.01 -1.61
C LEU A 278 -1.17 24.29 -0.60
N ASP A 279 -1.93 25.06 0.18
CA ASP A 279 -3.02 24.61 1.05
C ASP A 279 -4.06 23.78 0.28
N ASN A 280 -4.47 24.23 -0.91
CA ASN A 280 -5.42 23.50 -1.75
C ASN A 280 -4.87 22.14 -2.22
N VAL A 281 -3.55 22.03 -2.43
CA VAL A 281 -2.92 20.78 -2.86
C VAL A 281 -2.91 19.77 -1.70
N PHE A 282 -2.67 20.23 -0.47
CA PHE A 282 -2.82 19.39 0.72
C PHE A 282 -4.28 18.94 0.92
N TRP A 283 -5.26 19.85 0.75
CA TRP A 283 -6.68 19.49 0.79
C TRP A 283 -7.06 18.47 -0.28
N LEU A 284 -6.58 18.66 -1.52
CA LEU A 284 -6.76 17.69 -2.60
C LEU A 284 -6.19 16.31 -2.23
N SER A 285 -4.97 16.29 -1.69
CA SER A 285 -4.32 15.06 -1.24
C SER A 285 -5.11 14.39 -0.11
N ALA A 286 -5.65 15.17 0.83
CA ALA A 286 -6.50 14.66 1.90
C ALA A 286 -7.79 14.03 1.35
N VAL A 287 -8.44 14.68 0.37
CA VAL A 287 -9.63 14.12 -0.31
C VAL A 287 -9.29 12.81 -1.04
N ILE A 288 -8.18 12.76 -1.77
CA ILE A 288 -7.69 11.53 -2.41
C ILE A 288 -7.47 10.44 -1.34
N GLY A 289 -6.87 10.78 -0.22
CA GLY A 289 -6.67 9.89 0.92
C GLY A 289 -7.97 9.35 1.50
N VAL A 290 -8.98 10.20 1.71
CA VAL A 290 -10.31 9.81 2.21
C VAL A 290 -11.03 8.88 1.24
N VAL A 291 -11.02 9.21 -0.05
CA VAL A 291 -11.61 8.35 -1.10
C VAL A 291 -10.90 7.00 -1.13
N ASN A 292 -9.58 6.99 -1.08
CA ASN A 292 -8.79 5.75 -1.03
C ASN A 292 -9.08 4.94 0.23
N PHE A 293 -9.24 5.58 1.39
CA PHE A 293 -9.62 4.88 2.63
C PHE A 293 -11.01 4.26 2.53
N GLY A 294 -11.98 4.95 1.94
CA GLY A 294 -13.30 4.38 1.65
C GLY A 294 -13.22 3.15 0.74
N TYR A 295 -12.44 3.24 -0.34
CA TYR A 295 -12.16 2.12 -1.24
C TYR A 295 -11.47 0.96 -0.52
N TYR A 296 -10.47 1.26 0.32
CA TYR A 296 -9.77 0.30 1.17
C TYR A 296 -10.73 -0.45 2.10
N LEU A 297 -11.67 0.24 2.75
CA LEU A 297 -12.65 -0.40 3.64
C LEU A 297 -13.57 -1.37 2.87
N VAL A 298 -13.96 -1.03 1.64
CA VAL A 298 -14.74 -1.92 0.78
C VAL A 298 -13.91 -3.16 0.42
N CYS A 299 -12.67 -2.98 -0.03
CA CYS A 299 -11.76 -4.08 -0.35
C CYS A 299 -11.48 -4.97 0.87
N ALA A 300 -11.22 -4.38 2.04
CA ALA A 300 -10.97 -5.07 3.30
C ALA A 300 -12.17 -5.91 3.74
N LYS A 301 -13.40 -5.40 3.59
CA LYS A 301 -14.62 -6.16 3.91
C LYS A 301 -14.87 -7.32 2.95
N LEU A 302 -14.55 -7.16 1.67
CA LEU A 302 -14.70 -8.19 0.65
C LEU A 302 -13.56 -9.23 0.70
N PHE A 303 -12.45 -8.91 1.36
CA PHE A 303 -11.30 -9.78 1.48
C PHE A 303 -11.53 -10.86 2.55
N LYS A 304 -11.82 -12.09 2.11
CA LYS A 304 -11.80 -13.27 2.99
C LYS A 304 -10.36 -13.76 3.18
N TYR A 305 -9.87 -13.80 4.43
CA TYR A 305 -8.57 -14.39 4.78
C TYR A 305 -8.46 -15.84 4.29
N GLN A 306 -7.33 -16.21 3.68
CA GLN A 306 -7.13 -17.58 3.18
C GLN A 306 -6.71 -18.59 4.26
N ASN A 307 -6.28 -18.14 5.44
CA ASN A 307 -5.52 -18.98 6.38
C ASN A 307 -6.30 -19.50 7.61
N VAL A 308 -7.62 -19.28 7.72
CA VAL A 308 -8.39 -19.79 8.87
C VAL A 308 -8.96 -21.20 8.64
N GLU A 309 -9.08 -21.67 7.39
CA GLU A 309 -9.62 -23.01 7.10
C GLU A 309 -8.60 -24.16 7.17
N LYS A 310 -7.30 -23.90 7.43
CA LYS A 310 -6.27 -24.96 7.43
C LYS A 310 -5.87 -25.49 8.81
N HIS A 311 -6.36 -24.92 9.91
CA HIS A 311 -5.98 -25.37 11.25
C HIS A 311 -7.03 -26.25 11.94
N ASP A 312 -8.28 -26.25 11.47
CA ASP A 312 -9.35 -27.05 12.10
C ASP A 312 -9.45 -28.49 11.54
N ASP A 313 -8.84 -28.79 10.39
CA ASP A 313 -8.90 -30.13 9.77
C ASP A 313 -7.79 -31.10 10.23
N HIS A 314 -6.81 -30.64 11.02
CA HIS A 314 -5.72 -31.50 11.50
C HIS A 314 -5.90 -32.02 12.94
N ASP A 315 -6.85 -31.48 13.71
CA ASP A 315 -7.02 -31.86 15.13
C ASP A 315 -8.16 -32.87 15.39
N HIS A 316 -8.92 -33.23 14.35
CA HIS A 316 -10.00 -34.23 14.46
C HIS A 316 -9.66 -35.61 13.86
N GLY A 317 -8.46 -35.80 13.30
CA GLY A 317 -8.07 -37.05 12.64
C GLY A 317 -7.29 -38.06 13.50
N GLU A 318 -6.67 -37.66 14.61
CA GLU A 318 -5.68 -38.51 15.32
C GLU A 318 -6.18 -39.16 16.62
N VAL A 319 -7.40 -38.89 17.07
CA VAL A 319 -7.92 -39.45 18.35
C VAL A 319 -8.78 -40.71 18.18
N SER A 320 -9.14 -41.12 16.96
CA SER A 320 -10.07 -42.25 16.74
C SER A 320 -9.42 -43.62 16.43
N SER A 321 -8.10 -43.77 16.47
CA SER A 321 -7.44 -45.06 16.13
C SER A 321 -6.71 -45.75 17.29
N ILE A 322 -7.03 -45.40 18.54
CA ILE A 322 -6.58 -46.13 19.74
C ILE A 322 -7.78 -46.38 20.67
N ALA A 323 -8.77 -47.12 20.19
CA ALA A 323 -9.72 -47.88 21.03
C ALA A 323 -10.65 -48.69 20.12
N HIS A 324 -10.21 -49.89 19.73
CA HIS A 324 -10.97 -51.16 19.76
C HIS A 324 -10.20 -52.27 19.04
#